data_AF-A0AAU2N7U7-F1
#
_entry.id   AF-A0AAU2N7U7-F1
#
_cell.length_a   1.000
_cell.length_b   1.000
_cell.length_c   1.000
_cell.angle_alpha   90.00
_cell.angle_beta   90.00
_cell.angle_gamma   90.00
#
_symmetry.space_group_name_H-M   'P 1'
#
loop_
_entity.id
_entity.type
_entity.pdbx_description
1 polymer ?
#
loop_
_entity_poly.entity_id
_entity_poly.type
_entity_poly.pdbx_seq_one_letter_code
_entity_poly.pdbx_strand_id
1 'polypeptide(L)'
;MPAGSVRPGEAPEAAALREAREETGLTDFKIVRKLGETEYDISPYRFEIQHRHVFHLELTEPTPERWMSQEDHDGEQEPTYCECF
;
A
#
# COMPACT_ATOMS: atom_id res chain seq x y z
N MET A 1 5.12 3.90 -3.58
CA MET A 1 3.84 4.31 -2.99
C MET A 1 3.08 3.04 -2.70
N PRO A 2 2.87 2.69 -1.42
CA PRO A 2 2.16 1.46 -1.08
C PRO A 2 0.78 1.41 -1.70
N ALA A 3 0.43 0.27 -2.29
CA ALA A 3 -0.83 0.05 -2.96
C ALA A 3 -1.12 -1.44 -3.15
N GLY A 4 -2.32 -1.85 -2.73
CA GLY A 4 -2.85 -3.16 -3.07
C GLY A 4 -4.38 -3.17 -3.10
N SER A 5 -4.93 -4.37 -3.18
CA SER A 5 -6.37 -4.55 -3.41
C SER A 5 -7.15 -4.41 -2.10
N VAL A 6 -8.33 -3.79 -2.17
CA VAL A 6 -9.27 -3.79 -1.05
C VAL A 6 -9.88 -5.18 -0.90
N ARG A 7 -9.74 -5.80 0.27
CA ARG A 7 -10.31 -7.13 0.54
C ARG A 7 -11.84 -7.06 0.67
N PRO A 8 -12.59 -8.16 0.44
CA PRO A 8 -14.05 -8.15 0.60
C PRO A 8 -14.49 -7.70 2.00
N GLY A 9 -15.28 -6.63 2.07
CA GLY A 9 -15.76 -6.05 3.33
C GLY A 9 -14.76 -5.13 4.05
N GLU A 10 -13.56 -4.93 3.48
CA GLU A 10 -12.55 -4.01 4.00
C GLU A 10 -12.88 -2.57 3.58
N ALA A 11 -12.73 -1.62 4.50
CA ALA A 11 -12.82 -0.20 4.16
C ALA A 11 -11.56 0.21 3.38
N PRO A 12 -11.64 1.08 2.35
CA PRO A 12 -10.47 1.54 1.60
C PRO A 12 -9.38 2.16 2.49
N GLU A 13 -9.77 2.84 3.57
CA GLU A 13 -8.88 3.35 4.60
C GLU A 13 -8.09 2.24 5.30
N ALA A 14 -8.78 1.14 5.66
CA ALA A 14 -8.17 0.00 6.33
C ALA A 14 -7.22 -0.74 5.38
N ALA A 15 -7.61 -0.89 4.11
CA ALA A 15 -6.75 -1.45 3.07
C ALA A 15 -5.47 -0.60 2.92
N ALA A 16 -5.58 0.72 2.78
CA ALA A 16 -4.43 1.59 2.63
C ALA A 16 -3.44 1.50 3.82
N LEU A 17 -3.95 1.40 5.04
CA LEU A 17 -3.11 1.20 6.24
C LEU A 17 -2.48 -0.20 6.27
N ARG A 18 -3.21 -1.24 5.87
CA ARG A 18 -2.69 -2.60 5.81
C ARG A 18 -1.56 -2.71 4.79
N GLU A 19 -1.80 -2.28 3.55
CA GLU A 19 -0.81 -2.31 2.46
C GLU A 19 0.43 -1.48 2.83
N ALA A 20 0.24 -0.29 3.44
CA ALA A 20 1.38 0.50 3.91
C ALA A 20 2.23 -0.26 4.94
N ARG A 21 1.63 -1.05 5.83
CA ARG A 21 2.36 -1.84 6.81
C ARG A 21 3.06 -3.04 6.18
N GLU A 22 2.35 -3.75 5.31
CA GLU A 22 2.86 -4.94 4.61
C GLU A 22 4.05 -4.56 3.72
N GLU A 23 3.94 -3.50 2.91
CA GLU A 23 4.99 -3.11 1.96
C GLU A 23 6.17 -2.38 2.58
N THR A 24 5.96 -1.61 3.66
CA THR A 24 7.04 -0.84 4.29
C THR A 24 7.65 -1.54 5.50
N GLY A 25 6.97 -2.53 6.09
CA GLY A 25 7.39 -3.14 7.36
C GLY A 25 7.25 -2.23 8.59
N LEU A 26 6.71 -1.02 8.43
CA LEU A 26 6.44 -0.07 9.51
C LEU A 26 5.01 -0.21 10.01
N THR A 27 4.71 0.28 11.21
CA THR A 27 3.44 -0.04 11.89
C THR A 27 2.59 1.18 12.24
N ASP A 28 3.24 2.29 12.60
CA ASP A 28 2.60 3.46 13.20
C ASP A 28 2.20 4.50 12.15
N PHE A 29 1.27 4.13 11.28
CA PHE A 29 0.66 5.03 10.30
C PHE A 29 -0.66 5.62 10.79
N LYS A 30 -0.89 6.91 10.48
CA LYS A 30 -2.21 7.55 10.57
C LYS A 30 -2.67 8.09 9.22
N ILE A 31 -3.96 8.00 8.96
CA ILE A 31 -4.56 8.65 7.79
C ILE A 31 -4.72 10.13 8.10
N VAL A 32 -4.06 10.98 7.33
CA VAL A 32 -4.22 12.43 7.41
C VAL A 32 -5.49 12.84 6.68
N ARG A 33 -5.66 12.37 5.45
CA ARG A 33 -6.86 12.62 4.62
C ARG A 33 -6.90 11.71 3.39
N LYS A 34 -8.09 11.56 2.82
CA LYS A 34 -8.29 11.07 1.46
C LYS A 34 -7.91 12.15 0.46
N LEU A 35 -7.11 11.80 -0.54
CA LEU A 35 -6.69 12.71 -1.61
C LEU A 35 -7.65 12.64 -2.81
N GLY A 36 -8.25 11.49 -3.07
CA GLY A 36 -9.25 11.33 -4.12
C GLY A 36 -9.47 9.89 -4.54
N GLU A 37 -10.25 9.74 -5.60
CA GLU A 37 -10.53 8.48 -6.30
C GLU A 37 -10.26 8.66 -7.79
N THR A 38 -9.73 7.64 -8.43
CA THR A 38 -9.52 7.63 -9.88
C THR A 38 -9.75 6.24 -10.44
N GLU A 39 -10.34 6.20 -11.64
CA GLU A 39 -10.32 5.00 -12.47
C GLU A 39 -9.04 5.01 -13.32
N TYR A 40 -8.36 3.88 -13.41
CA TYR A 40 -7.12 3.73 -14.16
C TYR A 40 -7.18 2.46 -15.00
N ASP A 41 -7.15 2.62 -16.32
CA ASP A 41 -7.01 1.50 -17.26
C ASP A 41 -5.54 1.08 -17.32
N ILE A 42 -5.24 -0.14 -16.88
CA ILE A 42 -3.88 -0.69 -16.83
C ILE A 42 -3.55 -1.55 -18.06
N SER A 43 -4.35 -1.45 -19.12
CA SER A 43 -4.08 -2.10 -20.40
C SER A 43 -2.82 -1.52 -21.07
N PRO A 44 -2.00 -2.33 -21.76
CA PRO A 44 -2.19 -3.77 -22.02
C PRO A 44 -1.55 -4.69 -20.97
N TYR A 45 -1.04 -4.17 -19.86
CA TYR A 45 -0.38 -4.99 -18.83
C TYR A 45 -1.37 -5.94 -18.15
N ARG A 46 -2.55 -5.42 -17.77
CA ARG A 46 -3.72 -6.22 -17.39
C ARG A 46 -4.96 -5.58 -18.02
N PHE A 47 -5.85 -6.39 -18.59
CA PHE A 47 -7.07 -5.91 -19.24
C PHE A 47 -8.17 -5.65 -18.21
N GLU A 48 -7.96 -4.64 -17.37
CA GLU A 48 -8.89 -4.25 -16.30
C GLU A 48 -8.85 -2.74 -16.03
N ILE A 49 -9.96 -2.20 -15.52
CA ILE A 49 -10.05 -0.84 -15.00
C ILE A 49 -9.95 -0.93 -13.48
N GLN A 50 -8.95 -0.25 -12.90
CA GLN A 50 -8.74 -0.21 -11.47
C GLN A 50 -9.38 1.02 -10.87
N HIS A 51 -10.27 0.83 -9.89
CA HIS A 51 -10.80 1.92 -9.07
C HIS A 51 -9.89 2.14 -7.87
N ARG A 52 -9.14 3.25 -7.86
CA ARG A 52 -8.08 3.52 -6.89
C ARG A 52 -8.51 4.59 -5.91
N HIS A 53 -8.46 4.26 -4.62
CA HIS A 53 -8.59 5.22 -3.53
C HIS A 53 -7.19 5.67 -3.09
N VAL A 54 -6.95 6.99 -3.06
CA VAL A 54 -5.63 7.54 -2.72
C VAL A 54 -5.72 8.28 -1.39
N PHE A 55 -4.82 7.95 -0.46
CA PHE A 55 -4.76 8.53 0.88
C PHE A 55 -3.39 9.13 1.15
N HIS A 56 -3.37 10.21 1.94
CA HIS A 56 -2.17 10.74 2.55
C HIS A 56 -2.01 10.12 3.94
N LEU A 57 -0.93 9.36 4.10
CA LEU A 57 -0.55 8.76 5.37
C LEU A 57 0.61 9.54 6.00
N GLU A 58 0.59 9.65 7.31
CA GLU A 58 1.70 10.15 8.10
C GLU A 58 2.19 9.04 9.01
N LEU A 59 3.50 8.85 9.02
CA LEU A 59 4.19 7.91 9.89
C LEU A 59 4.53 8.62 11.20
N THR A 60 4.14 8.01 12.32
CA THR A 60 4.28 8.62 13.65
C THR A 60 5.36 7.97 14.51
N GLU A 61 6.01 6.92 14.01
CA GLU A 61 7.21 6.36 14.63
C GLU A 61 8.50 7.04 14.12
N PRO A 62 9.58 7.06 14.91
CA PRO A 62 10.89 7.47 14.42
C PRO A 62 11.40 6.47 13.38
N THR A 63 11.67 6.95 12.17
CA THR A 63 12.04 6.09 11.05
C THR A 63 13.36 6.58 10.45
N PRO A 64 14.31 5.67 10.18
CA PRO A 64 15.55 6.04 9.51
C PRO A 64 15.26 6.54 8.09
N GLU A 65 16.16 7.34 7.52
CA GLU A 65 16.08 7.79 6.12
C GLU A 65 16.06 6.62 5.13
N ARG A 66 16.57 5.45 5.55
CA ARG A 66 16.53 4.22 4.77
C ARG A 66 16.28 3.02 5.65
N TRP A 67 15.44 2.11 5.19
CA TRP A 67 15.22 0.83 5.85
C TRP A 67 14.92 -0.26 4.83
N MET A 68 15.07 -1.52 5.27
CA MET A 68 14.70 -2.69 4.47
C MET A 68 13.29 -3.12 4.84
N SER A 69 12.44 -3.30 3.84
CA SER A 69 11.15 -3.96 3.95
C SER A 69 11.12 -5.26 3.12
N GLN A 70 10.04 -6.01 3.27
CA GLN A 70 9.82 -7.26 2.56
C GLN A 70 8.35 -7.36 2.17
N GLU A 71 8.08 -7.66 0.90
CA GLU A 71 6.76 -8.03 0.43
C GLU A 71 6.62 -9.55 0.39
N ASP A 72 5.65 -10.08 1.13
CA ASP A 72 5.44 -11.54 1.25
C ASP A 72 4.52 -12.14 0.19
N HIS A 73 3.96 -11.31 -0.72
CA HIS A 73 3.04 -11.76 -1.78
C HIS A 73 1.85 -12.60 -1.28
N ASP A 74 1.31 -12.28 -0.10
CA ASP A 74 0.29 -13.08 0.60
C ASP A 74 0.67 -14.59 0.72
N GLY A 75 1.97 -14.91 0.70
CA GLY A 75 2.50 -16.28 0.74
C GLY A 75 2.40 -17.05 -0.58
N GLU A 76 1.98 -16.43 -1.67
CA GLU A 76 1.88 -17.07 -2.99
C GLU A 76 3.25 -17.20 -3.69
N GLN A 77 4.22 -16.35 -3.34
CA GLN A 77 5.56 -16.30 -3.94
C GLN A 77 6.65 -16.11 -2.88
N GLU A 78 7.92 -16.30 -3.28
CA GLU A 78 9.04 -15.98 -2.39
C GLU A 78 9.06 -14.48 -2.06
N PRO A 79 9.38 -14.10 -0.81
CA PRO A 79 9.35 -12.71 -0.43
C PRO A 79 10.34 -11.86 -1.20
N THR A 80 9.90 -10.65 -1.57
CA THR A 80 10.74 -9.68 -2.27
C THR A 80 11.25 -8.65 -1.27
N TYR A 81 12.58 -8.54 -1.15
CA TYR A 81 13.22 -7.54 -0.30
C TYR A 81 13.31 -6.19 -1.02
N CYS A 82 12.89 -5.13 -0.33
CA CYS A 82 12.83 -3.78 -0.86
C CYS A 82 13.62 -2.81 0.03
N GLU A 83 14.41 -1.91 -0.57
CA GLU A 83 14.98 -0.76 0.15
C GLU A 83 13.98 0.40 0.06
N CYS A 84 13.56 0.91 1.22
CA CYS A 84 12.65 2.05 1.35
C CYS A 84 13.43 3.30 1.79
N PHE A 85 12.91 4.48 1.41
CA PHE A 85 13.48 5.80 1.67
C PHE A 85 12.39 6.89 1.66
#